data_AF-R9KB71-F1
#
_entry.id   AF-R9KB71-F1
#
_cell.length_a   1.000
_cell.length_b   1.000
_cell.length_c   1.000
_cell.angle_alpha   90.00
_cell.angle_beta   90.00
_cell.angle_gamma   90.00
#
_symmetry.space_group_name_H-M   'P 1'
#
loop_
_entity.id
_entity.type
_entity.pdbx_description
1 polymer ?
#
loop_
_entity_poly.entity_id
_entity_poly.type
_entity_poly.pdbx_seq_one_letter_code
_entity_poly.pdbx_strand_id
1 'polypeptide(L)'
;MSKHNISTLSDLHADREKNQTEMNKLIDYRQHLRNKVRRATPAEKEKIREEKQGVTEQITEFRKRLKYADEIEKRSAHIDDCLNQIHDTMENQRPNRQKQIVKTDRRREGSLR
;
A
#
# COMPACT_ATOMS: atom_id res chain seq x y z
N MET A 1 -12.67 2.05 0.52
CA MET A 1 -12.09 0.85 -0.12
C MET A 1 -12.94 0.26 -1.27
N SER A 2 -14.26 0.51 -1.36
CA SER A 2 -15.12 -0.13 -2.39
C SER A 2 -14.92 0.30 -3.86
N LYS A 3 -14.26 1.43 -4.16
CA LYS A 3 -14.14 1.94 -5.54
C LYS A 3 -13.10 1.20 -6.41
N HIS A 4 -12.16 0.48 -5.79
CA HIS A 4 -11.01 -0.11 -6.50
C HIS A 4 -10.85 -1.62 -6.28
N ASN A 5 -11.78 -2.30 -5.60
CA ASN A 5 -11.70 -3.72 -5.29
C ASN A 5 -10.35 -4.15 -4.68
N ILE A 6 -9.75 -3.31 -3.83
CA ILE A 6 -8.53 -3.63 -3.10
C ILE A 6 -8.96 -4.19 -1.75
N SER A 7 -8.85 -5.50 -1.57
CA SER A 7 -9.21 -6.20 -0.34
C SER A 7 -8.00 -6.78 0.38
N THR A 8 -6.91 -7.05 -0.36
CA THR A 8 -5.68 -7.66 0.17
C THR A 8 -4.45 -6.82 -0.15
N LEU A 9 -3.34 -7.13 0.53
CA LEU A 9 -2.04 -6.53 0.24
C LEU A 9 -1.58 -6.86 -1.18
N SER A 10 -1.88 -8.07 -1.67
CA SER A 10 -1.59 -8.48 -3.04
C SER A 10 -2.36 -7.62 -4.06
N ASP A 11 -3.64 -7.34 -3.81
CA ASP A 11 -4.44 -6.45 -4.67
C ASP A 11 -3.84 -5.03 -4.70
N LEU A 12 -3.36 -4.54 -3.56
CA LEU A 12 -2.73 -3.22 -3.45
C LEU A 12 -1.45 -3.16 -4.30
N HIS A 13 -0.61 -4.20 -4.24
CA HIS A 13 0.60 -4.28 -5.05
C HIS A 13 0.29 -4.38 -6.55
N ALA A 14 -0.68 -5.20 -6.94
CA ALA A 14 -1.11 -5.30 -8.34
C ALA A 14 -1.66 -3.98 -8.88
N ASP A 15 -2.46 -3.25 -8.09
CA ASP A 15 -2.94 -1.91 -8.45
C ASP A 15 -1.79 -0.91 -8.57
N ARG A 16 -0.81 -0.96 -7.66
CA ARG A 16 0.39 -0.11 -7.70
C ARG A 16 1.22 -0.36 -8.97
N GLU A 17 1.47 -1.61 -9.31
CA GLU A 17 2.20 -1.99 -10.54
C GLU A 17 1.47 -1.53 -11.80
N LYS A 18 0.15 -1.72 -11.85
CA LYS A 18 -0.68 -1.25 -12.96
C LYS A 18 -0.64 0.27 -13.09
N ASN A 19 -0.84 0.99 -12.00
CA ASN A 19 -0.80 2.46 -11.97
C ASN A 19 0.59 2.99 -12.40
N GLN A 20 1.67 2.34 -11.95
CA GLN A 20 3.03 2.70 -12.33
C GLN A 20 3.28 2.47 -13.83
N THR A 21 2.81 1.33 -14.35
CA THR A 21 2.94 0.98 -15.77
C THR A 21 2.20 1.96 -16.67
N GLU A 22 0.94 2.28 -16.35
CA GLU A 22 0.15 3.26 -17.10
C GLU A 22 0.73 4.67 -17.00
N MET A 23 1.22 5.07 -15.82
CA MET A 23 1.91 6.36 -15.67
C MET A 23 3.17 6.44 -16.54
N ASN A 24 3.96 5.37 -16.62
CA ASN A 24 5.16 5.32 -17.46
C ASN A 24 4.81 5.48 -18.95
N LYS A 25 3.76 4.80 -19.42
CA LYS A 25 3.24 4.97 -20.80
C LYS A 25 2.87 6.43 -21.07
N LEU A 26 2.23 7.11 -20.12
CA LEU A 26 1.90 8.54 -20.26
C LEU A 26 3.13 9.43 -20.25
N ILE A 27 4.16 9.11 -19.47
CA ILE A 27 5.44 9.84 -19.47
C ILE A 27 6.12 9.73 -20.84
N ASP A 28 6.18 8.52 -21.40
CA ASP A 28 6.73 8.26 -22.72
C ASP A 28 5.93 8.99 -23.80
N TYR A 29 4.59 8.93 -23.70
CA TYR A 29 3.70 9.63 -24.61
C TYR A 29 3.88 11.15 -24.53
N ARG A 30 3.98 11.72 -23.33
CA ARG A 30 4.25 13.16 -23.14
C ARG A 30 5.59 13.57 -23.75
N GLN A 31 6.60 12.70 -23.67
CA GLN A 31 7.90 12.93 -24.30
C GLN A 31 7.80 12.86 -25.84
N HIS A 32 7.02 11.93 -26.38
CA HIS A 32 6.70 11.88 -27.81
C HIS A 32 6.01 13.16 -28.29
N LEU A 33 5.00 13.67 -27.55
CA LEU A 33 4.35 14.94 -27.87
C LEU A 33 5.34 16.11 -27.86
N ARG A 34 6.26 16.16 -26.88
CA ARG A 34 7.31 17.18 -26.83
C ARG A 34 8.17 17.16 -28.10
N ASN A 35 8.52 15.99 -28.60
CA ASN A 35 9.28 15.85 -29.84
C ASN A 35 8.46 16.27 -31.07
N LYS A 36 7.18 15.90 -31.12
CA LYS A 36 6.24 16.26 -32.20
C LYS A 36 6.07 17.77 -32.34
N VAL A 37 5.93 18.51 -31.22
CA VAL A 37 5.82 19.99 -31.22
C VAL A 37 6.98 20.67 -31.94
N ARG A 38 8.20 20.11 -31.88
CA ARG A 38 9.38 20.72 -32.52
C ARG A 38 9.28 20.79 -34.04
N ARG A 39 8.48 19.91 -34.66
CA ARG A 39 8.34 19.80 -36.14
C ARG A 39 6.96 20.20 -36.66
N ALA A 40 6.03 20.53 -35.76
CA ALA A 40 4.63 20.82 -36.11
C ALA A 40 4.43 22.23 -36.66
N THR A 41 3.36 22.42 -37.44
CA THR A 41 2.90 23.75 -37.87
C THR A 41 2.32 24.56 -36.70
N PRO A 42 2.18 25.89 -36.79
CA PRO A 42 1.62 26.71 -35.70
C PRO A 42 0.25 26.24 -35.20
N ALA A 43 -0.67 25.85 -36.10
CA ALA A 43 -2.00 25.37 -35.74
C ALA A 43 -1.95 24.02 -35.01
N GLU A 44 -1.07 23.11 -35.41
CA GLU A 44 -0.88 21.82 -34.76
C GLU A 44 -0.22 21.95 -33.39
N LYS A 45 0.68 22.94 -33.21
CA LYS A 45 1.33 23.20 -31.91
C LYS A 45 0.31 23.52 -30.82
N GLU A 46 -0.76 24.24 -31.15
CA GLU A 46 -1.83 24.57 -30.19
C GLU A 46 -2.49 23.28 -29.67
N LYS A 47 -2.93 22.42 -30.58
CA LYS A 47 -3.54 21.12 -30.26
C LYS A 47 -2.62 20.23 -29.44
N ILE A 48 -1.33 20.15 -29.81
CA ILE A 48 -0.37 19.33 -29.08
C ILE A 48 -0.08 19.89 -27.68
N ARG A 49 -0.16 21.22 -27.48
CA ARG A 49 -0.03 21.83 -26.15
C ARG A 49 -1.19 21.46 -25.23
N GLU A 50 -2.42 21.53 -25.75
CA GLU A 50 -3.63 21.10 -25.02
C GLU A 50 -3.54 19.62 -24.65
N GLU A 51 -3.19 18.76 -25.60
CA GLU A 51 -3.04 17.33 -25.38
C GLU A 51 -1.96 17.02 -24.31
N LYS A 52 -0.80 17.69 -24.39
CA LYS A 52 0.28 17.56 -23.40
C LYS A 52 -0.18 17.99 -22.00
N GLN A 53 -1.02 19.01 -21.91
CA GLN A 53 -1.59 19.47 -20.64
C GLN A 53 -2.50 18.39 -20.03
N GLY A 54 -3.42 17.82 -20.82
CA GLY A 54 -4.27 16.71 -20.38
C GLY A 54 -3.47 15.47 -19.93
N VAL A 55 -2.41 15.11 -20.65
CA VAL A 55 -1.50 14.03 -20.25
C VAL A 55 -0.79 14.35 -18.92
N THR A 56 -0.43 15.61 -18.69
CA THR A 56 0.23 16.03 -17.44
C THR A 56 -0.71 15.95 -16.25
N GLU A 57 -1.99 16.26 -16.43
CA GLU A 57 -3.03 16.10 -15.42
C GLU A 57 -3.23 14.62 -15.05
N GLN A 58 -3.30 13.74 -16.04
CA GLN A 58 -3.38 12.29 -15.81
C GLN A 58 -2.15 11.75 -15.06
N ILE A 59 -0.93 12.17 -15.43
CA ILE A 59 0.29 11.79 -14.69
C ILE A 59 0.21 12.26 -13.22
N THR A 60 -0.34 13.45 -12.98
CA THR A 60 -0.48 14.00 -11.63
C THR A 60 -1.50 13.21 -10.81
N GLU A 61 -2.62 12.78 -11.41
CA GLU A 61 -3.57 11.84 -10.80
C GLU A 61 -2.89 10.53 -10.40
N PHE A 62 -2.10 9.92 -11.29
CA PHE A 62 -1.39 8.67 -10.99
C PHE A 62 -0.41 8.83 -9.83
N ARG A 63 0.35 9.93 -9.78
CA ARG A 63 1.24 10.22 -8.65
C ARG A 63 0.50 10.30 -7.32
N LYS A 64 -0.69 10.91 -7.29
CA LYS A 64 -1.52 10.96 -6.08
C LYS A 64 -1.94 9.54 -5.67
N ARG A 65 -2.39 8.70 -6.61
CA ARG A 65 -2.79 7.32 -6.33
C ARG A 65 -1.64 6.48 -5.77
N LEU A 66 -0.46 6.58 -6.39
CA LEU A 66 0.75 5.89 -5.91
C LEU A 66 1.14 6.34 -4.49
N LYS A 67 1.09 7.65 -4.21
CA LYS A 67 1.32 8.16 -2.86
C LYS A 67 0.34 7.57 -1.84
N TYR A 68 -0.95 7.49 -2.19
CA TYR A 68 -1.93 6.87 -1.29
C TYR A 68 -1.67 5.38 -1.08
N ALA A 69 -1.28 4.65 -2.12
CA ALA A 69 -0.92 3.24 -2.01
C ALA A 69 0.28 3.03 -1.06
N ASP A 70 1.34 3.84 -1.21
CA ASP A 70 2.52 3.77 -0.32
C ASP A 70 2.16 4.04 1.15
N GLU A 71 1.26 5.00 1.42
CA GLU A 71 0.81 5.29 2.78
C GLU A 71 -0.10 4.18 3.37
N ILE A 72 -0.89 3.51 2.52
CA ILE A 72 -1.66 2.33 2.95
C ILE A 72 -0.70 1.20 3.33
N GLU A 73 0.30 0.92 2.49
CA GLU A 73 1.29 -0.13 2.73
C GLU A 73 2.03 0.06 4.07
N LYS A 74 2.49 1.28 4.36
CA LYS A 74 3.12 1.60 5.65
C LYS A 74 2.21 1.34 6.85
N ARG A 75 0.93 1.71 6.73
CA ARG A 75 -0.06 1.48 7.81
C ARG A 75 -0.35 0.00 7.99
N SER A 76 -0.45 -0.76 6.89
CA SER A 76 -0.62 -2.21 6.95
C SER A 76 0.56 -2.88 7.65
N ALA A 77 1.80 -2.53 7.29
CA ALA A 77 2.99 -3.06 7.95
C ALA A 77 3.00 -2.77 9.47
N HIS A 78 2.61 -1.55 9.87
CA HIS A 78 2.50 -1.23 11.30
C HIS A 78 1.43 -2.05 12.04
N ILE A 79 0.30 -2.32 11.39
CA ILE A 79 -0.76 -3.16 11.95
C ILE A 79 -0.23 -4.59 12.10
N ASP A 80 0.45 -5.13 11.09
CA ASP A 80 1.06 -6.46 11.13
C ASP A 80 2.09 -6.57 12.27
N ASP A 81 2.94 -5.56 12.46
CA ASP A 81 3.90 -5.50 13.57
C ASP A 81 3.19 -5.51 14.94
N CYS A 82 2.11 -4.74 15.08
CA CYS A 82 1.32 -4.71 16.32
C CYS A 82 0.68 -6.07 16.61
N LEU A 83 0.12 -6.73 15.59
CA LEU A 83 -0.46 -8.07 15.71
C LEU A 83 0.60 -9.11 16.11
N ASN A 84 1.79 -9.04 15.53
CA ASN A 84 2.91 -9.92 15.88
C ASN A 84 3.32 -9.73 17.35
N GLN A 85 3.44 -8.48 17.83
CA GLN A 85 3.75 -8.20 19.24
C GLN A 85 2.70 -8.77 20.20
N ILE A 86 1.41 -8.66 19.87
CA ILE A 86 0.32 -9.23 20.67
C ILE A 86 0.44 -10.75 20.69
N HIS A 87 0.67 -11.37 19.54
CA HIS A 87 0.84 -12.81 19.41
C HIS A 87 2.03 -13.31 20.25
N ASP A 88 3.20 -12.67 20.13
CA ASP A 88 4.39 -13.01 20.90
C ASP A 88 4.18 -12.83 22.40
N THR A 89 3.53 -11.73 22.80
CA THR A 89 3.19 -11.48 24.20
C THR A 89 2.26 -12.57 24.75
N MET A 90 1.26 -12.98 23.97
CA MET A 90 0.35 -14.07 24.36
C MET A 90 1.08 -15.41 24.47
N GLU A 91 1.91 -15.78 23.49
CA GLU A 91 2.68 -17.02 23.52
C GLU A 91 3.66 -17.07 24.71
N ASN A 92 4.36 -15.97 24.97
CA ASN A 92 5.31 -15.88 26.09
C ASN A 92 4.62 -15.92 27.47
N GLN A 93 3.36 -15.48 27.56
CA GLN A 93 2.58 -15.56 28.80
C GLN A 93 1.94 -16.94 29.04
N ARG A 94 1.73 -17.77 28.01
CA ARG A 94 1.17 -19.13 28.16
C ARG A 94 1.94 -20.04 29.11
N PRO A 95 3.28 -20.20 29.01
CA PRO A 95 4.02 -21.06 29.93
C PRO A 95 4.03 -20.50 31.36
N ASN A 96 4.00 -19.18 31.54
CA ASN A 96 3.94 -18.56 32.86
C ASN A 96 2.56 -18.76 33.53
N ARG A 97 1.47 -18.67 32.76
CA ARG A 97 0.12 -19.01 33.25
C ARG A 97 0.01 -20.49 33.61
N GLN A 98 0.51 -21.40 32.77
CA GLN A 98 0.51 -22.84 33.06
C GLN A 98 1.32 -23.16 34.32
N LYS A 99 2.51 -22.57 34.50
CA LYS A 99 3.31 -22.72 35.74
C LYS A 99 2.59 -22.18 36.98
N GLN A 100 1.86 -21.07 36.88
CA GLN A 100 1.09 -20.54 38.01
C GLN A 100 -0.14 -21.39 38.35
N ILE A 101 -0.84 -21.95 37.34
CA ILE A 101 -1.95 -22.88 37.54
C ILE A 101 -1.44 -24.14 38.26
N VAL A 102 -0.35 -24.75 37.78
CA VAL A 102 0.24 -25.94 38.42
C VAL A 102 0.70 -25.66 39.85
N LYS A 103 1.21 -24.45 40.14
CA LYS A 103 1.61 -24.06 41.51
C LYS A 103 0.42 -23.81 42.44
N THR A 104 -0.67 -23.24 41.93
CA THR A 104 -1.87 -22.99 42.74
C THR A 104 -2.65 -24.28 43.01
N ASP A 105 -2.62 -25.24 42.09
CA ASP A 105 -3.24 -26.57 42.27
C ASP A 105 -2.54 -27.38 43.37
N ARG A 106 -1.20 -27.48 43.33
CA ARG A 106 -0.41 -28.15 44.38
C ARG A 106 -0.60 -27.55 45.78
N ARG A 107 -0.87 -26.25 45.89
CA ARG A 107 -1.13 -25.59 47.19
C ARG A 107 -2.51 -25.93 47.75
N ARG A 108 -3.52 -26.18 46.90
CA ARG A 108 -4.85 -26.60 47.36
C ARG A 108 -4.84 -28.03 47.87
N GLU A 109 -4.13 -28.93 47.19
CA GLU A 109 -4.00 -30.33 47.64
C GLU A 109 -3.26 -30.47 48.98
N GLY A 110 -2.28 -29.61 49.25
CA GLY A 110 -1.56 -29.59 50.54
C GLY A 110 -2.35 -28.98 51.70
N SER A 111 -3.44 -28.25 51.44
CA SER A 111 -4.28 -27.62 52.48
C SER A 111 -5.46 -28.49 52.93
N LEU A 112 -5.65 -29.65 52.29
CA LEU A 112 -6.72 -30.62 52.57
C LEU A 112 -6.21 -31.87 53.34
N ARG A 113 -4.99 -31.81 53.87
CA ARG A 113 -4.36 -32.87 54.68
C ARG A 113 -4.11 -32.41 56.11
#